data_AF-A0A9D7MGI6-F1
#
_entry.id   AF-A0A9D7MGI6-F1
#
_cell.length_a   1.000
_cell.length_b   1.000
_cell.length_c   1.000
_cell.angle_alpha   90.00
_cell.angle_beta   90.00
_cell.angle_gamma   90.00
#
_symmetry.space_group_name_H-M   'P 1'
#
loop_
_entity.id
_entity.type
_entity.pdbx_description
1 polymer ?
#
loop_
_entity_poly.entity_id
_entity_poly.type
_entity_poly.pdbx_seq_one_letter_code
_entity_poly.pdbx_strand_id
1 'polypeptide(L)'
;MRNSQKKYGKYLTEDKRENALRFSEICLKIGEKNFAEALETLLKIGYNYSAMKIYVKHIKAICYYELNDSASFMYENDSLRNFLKSNMKVNESVKESLKHHYRMISRMFQLRSKFDIAEFKMLRKEVTESTANIDSWLLKKVNELKDK
;
A
#
# COMPACT_ATOMS: atom_id res chain seq x y z
N MET A 1 11.38 6.56 -17.02
CA MET A 1 11.14 7.50 -15.90
C MET A 1 12.17 8.65 -15.83
N ARG A 2 13.49 8.40 -15.88
CA ARG A 2 14.50 9.48 -15.71
C ARG A 2 14.43 10.60 -16.77
N ASN A 3 14.06 10.29 -18.02
CA ASN A 3 13.99 11.27 -19.11
C ASN A 3 12.79 12.22 -19.02
N SER A 4 11.63 11.77 -18.50
CA SER A 4 10.46 12.64 -18.33
C SER A 4 10.63 13.61 -17.15
N GLN A 5 11.30 13.18 -16.09
CA GLN A 5 11.57 14.02 -14.91
C GLN A 5 12.46 15.23 -15.24
N LYS A 6 13.51 15.07 -16.05
CA LYS A 6 14.37 16.18 -16.49
C LYS A 6 13.62 17.20 -17.36
N LYS A 7 12.68 16.74 -18.20
CA LYS A 7 11.95 17.60 -19.15
C LYS A 7 10.88 18.46 -18.48
N TYR A 8 10.15 17.91 -17.50
CA TYR A 8 9.00 18.57 -16.88
C TYR A 8 9.23 19.03 -15.44
N GLY A 9 10.32 18.60 -14.78
CA GLY A 9 10.62 19.00 -13.40
C GLY A 9 10.73 20.50 -13.18
N LYS A 10 11.14 21.26 -14.22
CA LYS A 10 11.25 22.73 -14.17
C LYS A 10 9.94 23.47 -13.88
N TYR A 11 8.78 22.83 -14.09
CA TYR A 11 7.46 23.41 -13.81
C TYR A 11 6.97 23.13 -12.38
N LEU A 12 7.72 22.36 -11.60
CA LEU A 12 7.41 22.04 -10.21
C LEU A 12 8.25 22.90 -9.27
N THR A 13 7.65 23.29 -8.15
CA THR A 13 8.40 23.81 -6.98
C THR A 13 9.40 22.75 -6.52
N GLU A 14 10.47 23.20 -5.87
CA GLU A 14 11.57 22.33 -5.43
C GLU A 14 11.08 21.16 -4.57
N ASP A 15 10.26 21.44 -3.55
CA ASP A 15 9.62 20.42 -2.70
C ASP A 15 8.79 19.40 -3.50
N LYS A 16 7.97 19.87 -4.46
CA LYS A 16 7.15 18.97 -5.29
C LYS A 16 8.02 18.11 -6.21
N ARG A 17 9.12 18.66 -6.71
CA ARG A 17 10.08 17.92 -7.55
C ARG A 17 10.78 16.84 -6.73
N GLU A 18 11.23 17.18 -5.52
CA GLU A 18 11.90 16.23 -4.63
C GLU A 18 10.97 15.09 -4.23
N ASN A 19 9.73 15.40 -3.84
CA ASN A 19 8.74 14.39 -3.51
C ASN A 19 8.39 13.49 -4.72
N ALA A 20 8.32 14.04 -5.93
CA ALA A 20 8.12 13.24 -7.14
C ALA A 20 9.32 12.32 -7.47
N LEU A 21 10.55 12.78 -7.23
CA LEU A 21 11.76 11.98 -7.40
C LEU A 21 11.78 10.82 -6.40
N ARG A 22 11.56 11.12 -5.11
CA ARG A 22 11.48 10.10 -4.04
C ARG A 22 10.36 9.10 -4.29
N PHE A 23 9.20 9.55 -4.77
CA PHE A 23 8.11 8.64 -5.13
C PHE A 23 8.51 7.68 -6.25
N SER A 24 9.20 8.18 -7.28
CA SER A 24 9.68 7.36 -8.38
C SER A 24 10.73 6.35 -7.93
N GLU A 25 11.62 6.77 -7.01
CA GLU A 25 12.61 5.89 -6.37
C GLU A 25 11.93 4.77 -5.58
N ILE A 26 10.87 5.06 -4.82
CA ILE A 26 10.10 4.05 -4.08
C ILE A 26 9.47 3.05 -5.05
N CYS A 27 8.86 3.49 -6.15
CA CYS A 27 8.29 2.60 -7.15
C CYS A 27 9.36 1.66 -7.75
N LEU A 28 10.56 2.17 -8.02
CA LEU A 28 11.68 1.36 -8.50
C LEU A 28 12.09 0.32 -7.45
N LYS A 29 12.30 0.74 -6.20
CA LYS A 29 12.67 -0.15 -5.09
C LYS A 29 11.62 -1.26 -4.86
N ILE A 30 10.33 -0.94 -4.95
CA ILE A 30 9.25 -1.94 -4.88
C ILE A 30 9.35 -2.93 -6.04
N GLY A 31 9.57 -2.45 -7.26
CA GLY A 31 9.75 -3.31 -8.44
C GLY A 31 10.96 -4.23 -8.33
N GLU A 32 12.02 -3.76 -7.69
CA GLU A 32 13.26 -4.50 -7.39
C GLU A 32 13.16 -5.37 -6.12
N LYS A 33 12.00 -5.38 -5.43
CA LYS A 33 11.75 -6.06 -4.15
C LYS A 33 12.61 -5.57 -2.97
N ASN A 34 13.17 -4.37 -3.07
CA ASN A 34 13.91 -3.68 -2.02
C ASN A 34 12.96 -2.95 -1.05
N PHE A 35 12.09 -3.68 -0.36
CA PHE A 35 11.01 -3.12 0.45
C PHE A 35 11.47 -2.34 1.68
N ALA A 36 12.59 -2.74 2.31
CA ALA A 36 13.15 -2.03 3.45
C ALA A 36 13.62 -0.62 3.06
N GLU A 37 14.42 -0.51 2.00
CA GLU A 37 14.87 0.78 1.46
C GLU A 37 13.71 1.63 0.92
N ALA A 38 12.67 0.98 0.38
CA ALA A 38 11.45 1.68 -0.04
C ALA A 38 10.79 2.37 1.15
N LEU A 39 10.68 1.69 2.31
CA LEU A 39 10.16 2.29 3.55
C LEU A 39 11.03 3.45 4.05
N GLU A 40 12.36 3.29 4.06
CA GLU A 40 13.27 4.36 4.46
C GLU A 40 13.12 5.61 3.59
N THR A 41 12.93 5.41 2.29
CA THR A 41 12.72 6.51 1.33
C THR A 41 11.36 7.17 1.55
N LEU A 42 10.33 6.37 1.86
CA LEU A 42 8.98 6.83 2.16
C LEU A 42 8.94 7.70 3.43
N LEU A 43 9.78 7.44 4.43
CA LEU A 43 9.86 8.29 5.63
C LEU A 43 10.31 9.73 5.32
N LYS A 44 11.02 9.94 4.21
CA LYS A 44 11.56 11.26 3.86
C LYS A 44 10.51 12.16 3.20
N ILE A 45 9.49 11.60 2.55
CA ILE A 45 8.54 12.38 1.77
C ILE A 45 7.63 13.23 2.68
N GLY A 46 7.51 14.52 2.36
CA GLY A 46 6.55 15.42 2.99
C GLY A 46 5.18 15.29 2.34
N TYR A 47 4.11 15.09 3.13
CA TYR A 47 2.76 14.87 2.60
C TYR A 47 1.76 15.92 3.07
N ASN A 48 1.46 16.91 2.23
CA ASN A 48 0.51 17.98 2.55
C ASN A 48 -0.93 17.70 2.07
N TYR A 49 -1.17 16.66 1.26
CA TYR A 49 -2.48 16.37 0.66
C TYR A 49 -2.99 14.96 0.99
N SER A 50 -4.30 14.81 1.19
CA SER A 50 -4.95 13.56 1.62
C SER A 50 -4.71 12.39 0.67
N ALA A 51 -4.72 12.63 -0.66
CA ALA A 51 -4.46 11.58 -1.64
C ALA A 51 -3.06 10.98 -1.47
N MET A 52 -2.04 11.82 -1.25
CA MET A 52 -0.68 11.36 -1.06
C MET A 52 -0.54 10.54 0.23
N LYS A 53 -1.20 10.98 1.32
CA LYS A 53 -1.24 10.20 2.57
C LYS A 53 -1.85 8.81 2.37
N ILE A 54 -2.91 8.69 1.57
CA ILE A 54 -3.51 7.40 1.23
C ILE A 54 -2.53 6.50 0.48
N TYR A 55 -1.85 7.02 -0.54
CA TYR A 55 -0.84 6.27 -1.29
C TYR A 55 0.31 5.76 -0.40
N VAL A 56 0.78 6.60 0.50
CA VAL A 56 1.86 6.26 1.45
C VAL A 56 1.44 5.12 2.35
N LYS A 57 0.22 5.21 2.90
CA LYS A 57 -0.37 4.15 3.71
C LYS A 57 -0.47 2.85 2.92
N HIS A 58 -0.90 2.90 1.67
CA HIS A 58 -0.95 1.72 0.81
C HIS A 58 0.44 1.10 0.56
N ILE A 59 1.45 1.92 0.22
CA ILE A 59 2.83 1.44 0.02
C ILE A 59 3.40 0.82 1.29
N LYS A 60 3.17 1.42 2.46
CA LYS A 60 3.59 0.84 3.75
C LYS A 60 2.98 -0.54 3.97
N ALA A 61 1.68 -0.70 3.72
CA ALA A 61 1.00 -1.97 3.88
C ALA A 61 1.62 -3.07 2.99
N ILE A 62 1.92 -2.74 1.73
CA ILE A 62 2.65 -3.64 0.82
C ILE A 62 4.02 -3.99 1.38
N CYS A 63 4.82 -2.99 1.77
CA CYS A 63 6.18 -3.23 2.24
C CYS A 63 6.21 -4.08 3.51
N TYR A 64 5.37 -3.80 4.49
CA TYR A 64 5.28 -4.60 5.72
C TYR A 64 4.84 -6.04 5.44
N TYR A 65 3.91 -6.25 4.50
CA TYR A 65 3.52 -7.60 4.11
C TYR A 65 4.66 -8.37 3.44
N GLU A 66 5.40 -7.73 2.53
CA GLU A 66 6.53 -8.38 1.84
C GLU A 66 7.70 -8.66 2.78
N LEU A 67 7.90 -7.81 3.80
CA LEU A 67 8.87 -8.02 4.88
C LEU A 67 8.38 -9.00 5.97
N ASN A 68 7.14 -9.49 5.86
CA ASN A 68 6.48 -10.32 6.87
C ASN A 68 6.44 -9.67 8.28
N ASP A 69 6.40 -8.34 8.33
CA ASP A 69 6.34 -7.56 9.56
C ASP A 69 4.87 -7.25 9.91
N SER A 70 4.21 -8.24 10.52
CA SER A 70 2.80 -8.10 10.90
C SER A 70 2.59 -7.06 12.01
N ALA A 71 3.57 -6.87 12.90
CA ALA A 71 3.48 -5.93 14.02
C ALA A 71 3.44 -4.48 13.50
N SER A 72 4.37 -4.10 12.62
CA SER A 72 4.38 -2.77 12.00
C SER A 72 3.14 -2.55 11.13
N PHE A 73 2.65 -3.58 10.44
CA PHE A 73 1.39 -3.50 9.72
C PHE A 73 0.20 -3.18 10.63
N MET A 74 0.08 -3.84 11.80
CA MET A 74 -1.02 -3.58 12.73
C MET A 74 -0.99 -2.15 13.26
N TYR A 75 0.20 -1.65 13.60
CA TYR A 75 0.37 -0.25 13.99
C TYR A 75 -0.09 0.72 12.88
N GLU A 76 0.29 0.44 11.63
CA GLU A 76 -0.12 1.28 10.49
C GLU A 76 -1.63 1.17 10.19
N ASN A 77 -2.23 0.00 10.40
CA ASN A 77 -3.68 -0.22 10.27
C ASN A 77 -4.46 0.61 11.29
N ASP A 78 -4.00 0.68 12.54
CA ASP A 78 -4.62 1.54 13.54
C ASP A 78 -4.41 3.04 13.23
N SER A 79 -3.24 3.40 12.73
CA SER A 79 -2.99 4.75 12.19
C SER A 79 -3.92 5.11 11.03
N LEU A 80 -4.19 4.17 10.11
CA LEU A 80 -5.17 4.35 9.04
C LEU A 80 -6.57 4.59 9.61
N ARG A 81 -7.02 3.77 10.57
CA ARG A 81 -8.35 3.93 11.18
C ARG A 81 -8.53 5.32 11.79
N ASN A 82 -7.51 5.82 12.49
CA ASN A 82 -7.51 7.17 13.05
C ASN A 82 -7.57 8.24 11.94
N PHE A 83 -6.77 8.10 10.89
CA PHE A 83 -6.79 8.99 9.73
C PHE A 83 -8.16 9.05 9.04
N LEU A 84 -8.82 7.90 8.84
CA LEU A 84 -10.13 7.84 8.19
C LEU A 84 -11.24 8.43 9.07
N LYS A 85 -11.13 8.31 10.40
CA LYS A 85 -12.07 8.96 11.34
C LYS A 85 -11.90 10.48 11.35
N SER A 86 -10.68 10.99 11.32
CA SER A 86 -10.41 12.42 11.48
C SER A 86 -10.54 13.24 10.19
N ASN A 87 -10.43 12.61 9.02
CA ASN A 87 -10.33 13.33 7.75
C ASN A 87 -11.66 13.37 6.99
N MET A 88 -12.47 14.39 7.27
CA MET A 88 -13.77 14.63 6.61
C MET A 88 -13.67 14.88 5.10
N LYS A 89 -12.47 15.15 4.56
CA LYS A 89 -12.26 15.45 3.13
C LYS A 89 -12.12 14.19 2.25
N VAL A 90 -12.06 13.00 2.84
CA VAL A 90 -12.02 11.73 2.08
C VAL A 90 -13.46 11.24 1.90
N ASN A 91 -13.85 10.94 0.67
CA ASN A 91 -15.17 10.38 0.36
C ASN A 91 -15.36 9.03 1.07
N GLU A 92 -16.54 8.77 1.63
CA GLU A 92 -16.85 7.54 2.35
C GLU A 92 -16.58 6.27 1.52
N SER A 93 -16.88 6.30 0.21
CA SER A 93 -16.56 5.18 -0.69
C SER A 93 -15.06 4.86 -0.72
N VAL A 94 -14.21 5.89 -0.70
CA VAL A 94 -12.74 5.72 -0.62
C VAL A 94 -12.32 5.20 0.75
N LYS A 95 -12.97 5.65 1.84
CA LYS A 95 -12.68 5.14 3.18
C LYS A 95 -13.01 3.65 3.29
N GLU A 96 -14.18 3.24 2.80
CA GLU A 96 -14.60 1.84 2.81
C GLU A 96 -13.69 0.97 1.93
N SER A 97 -13.30 1.45 0.76
CA SER A 97 -12.31 0.77 -0.09
C SER A 97 -10.97 0.55 0.65
N LEU A 98 -10.47 1.56 1.37
CA LEU A 98 -9.23 1.45 2.13
C LEU A 98 -9.35 0.49 3.33
N LYS A 99 -10.44 0.56 4.08
CA LYS A 99 -10.71 -0.37 5.19
C LYS A 99 -10.78 -1.81 4.68
N HIS A 100 -11.48 -2.02 3.58
CA HIS A 100 -11.62 -3.32 2.93
C HIS A 100 -10.26 -3.86 2.48
N HIS A 101 -9.45 -3.02 1.82
CA HIS A 101 -8.10 -3.36 1.40
C HIS A 101 -7.20 -3.79 2.57
N TYR A 102 -7.15 -3.02 3.65
CA TYR A 102 -6.37 -3.35 4.83
C TYR A 102 -6.88 -4.62 5.55
N ARG A 103 -8.20 -4.84 5.55
CA ARG A 103 -8.78 -6.09 6.07
C ARG A 103 -8.30 -7.30 5.29
N MET A 104 -8.24 -7.23 3.97
CA MET A 104 -7.72 -8.33 3.14
C MET A 104 -6.25 -8.63 3.48
N ILE A 105 -5.38 -7.62 3.59
CA ILE A 105 -3.97 -7.82 3.96
C ILE A 105 -3.86 -8.44 5.37
N SER A 106 -4.66 -7.99 6.34
CA SER A 106 -4.70 -8.58 7.68
C SER A 106 -5.04 -10.07 7.65
N ARG A 107 -6.02 -10.47 6.83
CA ARG A 107 -6.40 -11.89 6.64
C ARG A 107 -5.30 -12.68 5.96
N MET A 108 -4.57 -12.07 5.03
CA MET A 108 -3.39 -12.69 4.42
C MET A 108 -2.27 -12.95 5.44
N PHE A 109 -2.04 -12.05 6.39
CA PHE A 109 -1.11 -12.30 7.51
C PHE A 109 -1.56 -13.47 8.39
N GLN A 110 -2.86 -13.54 8.70
CA GLN A 110 -3.42 -14.66 9.47
C GLN A 110 -3.21 -15.99 8.75
N LEU A 111 -3.55 -16.06 7.46
CA LEU A 111 -3.34 -17.25 6.63
C LEU A 111 -1.86 -17.64 6.48
N ARG A 112 -0.93 -16.68 6.45
CA ARG A 112 0.52 -16.95 6.48
C ARG A 112 0.97 -17.60 7.79
N SER A 113 0.38 -17.19 8.91
CA SER A 113 0.74 -17.70 10.24
C SER A 113 0.08 -19.04 10.53
N LYS A 114 -1.16 -19.24 10.09
CA LYS A 114 -1.94 -20.46 10.27
C LYS A 114 -2.87 -20.62 9.07
N PHE A 115 -2.53 -21.55 8.19
CA PHE A 115 -3.31 -21.76 6.98
C PHE A 115 -4.67 -22.38 7.30
N ASP A 116 -5.72 -21.78 6.74
CA ASP A 116 -7.09 -22.27 6.80
C ASP A 116 -7.67 -22.25 5.39
N ILE A 117 -8.07 -23.43 4.89
CA ILE A 117 -8.51 -23.59 3.50
C ILE A 117 -9.86 -22.93 3.22
N ALA A 118 -10.76 -22.86 4.21
CA ALA A 118 -12.06 -22.24 4.06
C ALA A 118 -11.90 -20.73 3.96
N GLU A 119 -11.11 -20.15 4.86
CA GLU A 119 -10.78 -18.73 4.89
C GLU A 119 -9.99 -18.31 3.65
N PHE A 120 -9.03 -19.13 3.18
CA PHE A 120 -8.33 -18.89 1.92
C PHE A 120 -9.29 -18.80 0.73
N LYS A 121 -10.23 -19.75 0.61
CA LYS A 121 -11.22 -19.77 -0.47
C LYS A 121 -12.12 -18.52 -0.40
N MET A 122 -12.56 -18.14 0.80
CA MET A 122 -13.36 -16.93 1.02
C MET A 122 -12.60 -15.66 0.62
N LEU A 123 -11.38 -15.49 1.11
CA LEU A 123 -10.53 -14.34 0.80
C LEU A 123 -10.23 -14.25 -0.70
N ARG A 124 -9.87 -15.36 -1.35
CA ARG A 124 -9.59 -15.39 -2.79
C ARG A 124 -10.82 -15.00 -3.61
N LYS A 125 -12.01 -15.48 -3.22
CA LYS A 125 -13.27 -15.08 -3.86
C LYS A 125 -13.49 -13.57 -3.71
N GLU A 126 -13.38 -13.04 -2.49
CA GLU A 126 -13.54 -11.61 -2.20
C GLU A 126 -12.58 -10.72 -3.02
N VAL A 127 -11.31 -11.11 -3.13
CA VAL A 127 -10.31 -10.38 -3.92
C VAL A 127 -10.62 -10.41 -5.43
N THR A 128 -11.19 -11.51 -5.92
CA THR A 128 -11.57 -11.66 -7.33
C THR A 128 -12.82 -10.87 -7.68
N GLU A 129 -13.77 -10.77 -6.75
CA GLU A 129 -15.07 -10.10 -6.93
C GLU A 129 -15.02 -8.60 -6.61
N SER A 130 -13.93 -8.11 -6.00
CA SER A 130 -13.69 -6.70 -5.74
C SER A 130 -13.71 -5.87 -7.04
N THR A 131 -14.75 -5.05 -7.22
CA THR A 131 -14.95 -4.17 -8.40
C THR A 131 -14.02 -2.95 -8.44
N ALA A 132 -13.34 -2.63 -7.34
CA ALA A 132 -12.28 -1.64 -7.33
C ALA A 132 -11.06 -2.28 -8.02
N ASN A 133 -10.69 -1.76 -9.20
CA ASN A 133 -9.49 -2.10 -9.99
C ASN A 133 -8.64 -3.13 -9.28
N ILE A 134 -8.80 -4.41 -9.66
CA ILE A 134 -8.11 -5.55 -9.04
C ILE A 134 -6.68 -5.12 -8.76
N ASP A 135 -6.35 -4.99 -7.48
CA ASP A 135 -4.98 -4.76 -7.10
C ASP A 135 -4.25 -6.05 -7.47
N SER A 136 -3.62 -6.04 -8.64
CA SER A 136 -2.93 -7.20 -9.20
C SER A 136 -1.91 -7.77 -8.21
N TRP A 137 -1.40 -6.93 -7.30
CA TRP A 137 -0.58 -7.36 -6.18
C TRP A 137 -1.36 -8.22 -5.18
N LEU A 138 -2.54 -7.79 -4.69
CA LEU A 138 -3.35 -8.59 -3.76
C LEU A 138 -3.68 -9.97 -4.31
N LEU A 139 -4.18 -10.05 -5.54
CA LEU A 139 -4.55 -11.32 -6.15
C LEU A 139 -3.34 -12.23 -6.28
N LYS A 140 -2.20 -11.69 -6.74
CA LYS A 140 -0.93 -12.42 -6.80
C LYS A 140 -0.54 -12.96 -5.43
N LYS A 141 -0.52 -12.10 -4.41
CA LYS A 141 -0.09 -12.45 -3.05
C LYS A 141 -1.02 -13.46 -2.37
N VAL A 142 -2.32 -13.38 -2.61
CA VAL A 142 -3.27 -14.39 -2.11
C VAL A 142 -2.99 -15.73 -2.78
N ASN A 143 -2.75 -15.78 -4.09
CA ASN A 143 -2.43 -17.05 -4.76
C ASN A 143 -1.10 -17.65 -4.28
N GLU A 144 -0.10 -16.84 -3.92
CA GLU A 144 1.16 -17.29 -3.31
C GLU A 144 0.96 -18.02 -1.95
N LEU A 145 -0.19 -17.85 -1.28
CA LEU A 145 -0.49 -18.55 -0.02
C LEU A 145 -0.77 -20.04 -0.20
N LYS A 146 -1.08 -20.50 -1.41
CA LYS A 146 -1.38 -21.91 -1.72
C LYS A 146 -0.12 -22.77 -1.80
N ASP A 147 1.01 -22.17 -2.14
CA ASP A 147 2.26 -22.87 -2.43
C ASP A 147 3.18 -22.99 -1.20
N LYS A 148 2.59 -23.01 0.00
CA LYS A 148 3.26 -23.25 1.29
C LYS A 148 2.73 -24.52 1.92
#